data_AF-A0A0F4IQI1-F1
#
_entry.id   AF-A0A0F4IQI1-F1
#
_cell.length_a   1.000
_cell.length_b   1.000
_cell.length_c   1.000
_cell.angle_alpha   90.00
_cell.angle_beta   90.00
_cell.angle_gamma   90.00
#
_symmetry.space_group_name_H-M   'P 1'
#
loop_
_entity.id
_entity.type
_entity.pdbx_description
1 polymer ?
#
loop_
_entity_poly.entity_id
_entity_poly.type
_entity_poly.pdbx_seq_one_letter_code
_entity_poly.pdbx_strand_id
1 'polypeptide(L)'
;MTAADCAPRTARVLTGYRPEDGFMAAELDPPPPEYVWHDENAEQQDQRYGPGVGYRQWLAVDARSGAVWFGDTDWRAPQESPGSRIPGIPRRALGDGTVPGPGIMVQLLGHLSHDEQRGCTWHFFSAEELHALAERVLPAVQRLVDSIHRIGPAGELEWSAEAATAWDDIEQTATPAFDPSGELRWPLPRMTPVPAWRVEVGAFLDANPELCDPSWAVAADADLDAFADYQPATGYGGVPGRICHIAGRHIEDGFTFYGHRAALYAYRAQASGDRTPTDARTWLETTETGRSTWEAAKPPGANLADVSDCVLTDLTDRFQNTAREHGLVLTGLDTYLRTLRAEERAGVDQQLRFEGEEIERLENLLKDFRAGRNRTVARILAWSDGRSDAEIARLGSLSDEHVSQWRAHLNDEETGTPPGP
;
A
#
# COMPACT_ATOMS: atom_id res chain seq x y z
N MET A 1 18.09 3.73 13.02
CA MET A 1 18.60 5.10 12.80
C MET A 1 20.11 5.02 12.64
N THR A 2 20.65 5.44 11.49
CA THR A 2 22.10 5.51 11.30
C THR A 2 22.58 6.95 11.52
N ALA A 3 23.87 7.15 11.79
CA ALA A 3 24.45 8.48 12.05
C ALA A 3 24.26 9.49 10.87
N ALA A 4 23.90 9.01 9.67
CA ALA A 4 23.55 9.85 8.52
C ALA A 4 22.16 10.52 8.65
N ASP A 5 21.27 9.99 9.50
CA ASP A 5 19.96 10.59 9.78
C ASP A 5 20.04 11.82 10.71
N CYS A 6 21.21 12.07 11.32
CA CYS A 6 21.44 13.08 12.36
C CYS A 6 22.10 14.37 11.87
N ALA A 7 22.31 14.57 10.57
CA ALA A 7 22.73 15.87 10.08
C ALA A 7 21.60 16.89 10.31
N PRO A 8 21.83 18.01 11.02
CA PRO A 8 20.80 19.01 11.24
C PRO A 8 20.30 19.54 9.90
N ARG A 9 19.00 19.40 9.67
CA ARG A 9 18.34 19.82 8.43
C ARG A 9 17.96 21.27 8.61
N THR A 10 18.74 22.16 8.01
CA THR A 10 18.47 23.60 8.08
C THR A 10 17.65 24.02 6.88
N ALA A 11 16.46 24.57 7.15
CA ALA A 11 15.60 25.16 6.14
C ALA A 11 16.37 26.26 5.38
N ARG A 12 16.29 26.24 4.06
CA ARG A 12 17.03 27.18 3.20
C ARG A 12 16.32 27.42 1.89
N VAL A 13 16.48 28.61 1.35
CA VAL A 13 16.04 28.91 -0.02
C VAL A 13 17.07 28.33 -1.00
N LEU A 14 16.62 27.59 -2.01
CA LEU A 14 17.49 27.18 -3.10
C LEU A 14 17.75 28.39 -4.01
N THR A 15 19.00 28.84 -4.03
CA THR A 15 19.46 29.89 -4.94
C THR A 15 19.61 29.30 -6.34
N GLY A 16 18.52 29.25 -7.09
CA GLY A 16 18.50 28.69 -8.44
C GLY A 16 17.63 29.44 -9.45
N TYR A 17 16.77 30.36 -9.01
CA TYR A 17 15.95 31.16 -9.92
C TYR A 17 16.58 32.53 -10.12
N ARG A 18 17.12 32.78 -11.32
CA ARG A 18 17.42 34.15 -11.76
C ARG A 18 16.17 34.68 -12.50
N PRO A 19 15.83 35.97 -12.40
CA PRO A 19 14.70 36.57 -13.14
C PRO A 19 14.76 36.33 -14.66
N GLU A 20 15.97 36.13 -15.17
CA GLU A 20 16.33 35.83 -16.56
C GLU A 20 16.10 34.35 -16.98
N ASP A 21 15.74 33.45 -16.05
CA ASP A 21 15.36 32.06 -16.31
C ASP A 21 13.87 31.89 -16.70
N GLY A 22 13.13 33.00 -16.88
CA GLY A 22 11.84 33.02 -17.58
C GLY A 22 10.60 33.02 -16.69
N PHE A 23 10.47 34.00 -15.78
CA PHE A 23 9.19 34.26 -15.12
C PHE A 23 8.16 34.75 -16.15
N MET A 24 7.18 33.93 -16.45
CA MET A 24 6.08 34.28 -17.37
C MET A 24 5.18 35.37 -16.76
N ALA A 25 5.18 35.50 -15.44
CA ALA A 25 4.52 36.60 -14.73
C ALA A 25 5.00 37.99 -15.21
N ALA A 26 6.28 38.14 -15.56
CA ALA A 26 6.82 39.42 -16.05
C ALA A 26 6.24 39.82 -17.42
N GLU A 27 5.79 38.87 -18.24
CA GLU A 27 5.07 39.14 -19.49
C GLU A 27 3.58 39.44 -19.26
N LEU A 28 3.08 39.21 -18.04
CA LEU A 28 1.67 39.33 -17.65
C LEU A 28 1.40 40.52 -16.71
N ASP A 29 2.39 41.36 -16.41
CA ASP A 29 2.25 42.51 -15.50
C ASP A 29 2.62 43.86 -16.17
N PRO A 30 1.65 44.77 -16.43
CA PRO A 30 0.21 44.59 -16.22
C PRO A 30 -0.37 43.59 -17.24
N PRO A 31 -1.48 42.90 -16.92
CA PRO A 31 -2.07 41.92 -17.82
C PRO A 31 -2.43 42.59 -19.15
N PRO A 32 -2.04 42.04 -20.31
CA PRO A 32 -2.26 42.73 -21.57
C PRO A 32 -3.76 42.93 -21.83
N PRO A 33 -4.18 44.10 -22.35
CA PRO A 33 -5.60 44.47 -22.49
C PRO A 33 -6.38 43.61 -23.49
N GLU A 34 -5.69 42.87 -24.35
CA GLU A 34 -6.27 41.90 -25.29
C GLU A 34 -6.60 40.54 -24.63
N TYR A 35 -6.33 40.41 -23.34
CA TYR A 35 -6.43 39.19 -22.54
C TYR A 35 -7.29 39.36 -21.27
N VAL A 36 -8.27 40.28 -21.32
CA VAL A 36 -9.12 40.68 -20.18
C VAL A 36 -10.00 39.55 -19.63
N TRP A 37 -10.08 39.56 -18.31
CA TRP A 37 -10.69 38.59 -17.43
C TRP A 37 -12.08 39.06 -16.97
N HIS A 38 -13.07 38.17 -17.12
CA HIS A 38 -14.44 38.25 -16.59
C HIS A 38 -15.38 39.32 -17.19
N ASP A 39 -16.32 38.86 -18.02
CA ASP A 39 -17.66 39.47 -18.09
C ASP A 39 -18.56 38.73 -17.08
N GLU A 40 -19.01 39.45 -16.05
CA GLU A 40 -19.96 38.93 -15.05
C GLU A 40 -21.31 38.54 -15.66
N ASN A 41 -21.62 39.01 -16.89
CA ASN A 41 -22.86 38.75 -17.62
C ASN A 41 -22.75 37.65 -18.69
N ALA A 42 -21.59 36.97 -18.84
CA ALA A 42 -21.45 35.91 -19.83
C ALA A 42 -22.32 34.69 -19.47
N GLU A 43 -23.29 34.37 -20.33
CA GLU A 43 -24.30 33.31 -20.12
C GLU A 43 -23.74 31.88 -20.12
N GLN A 44 -22.52 31.66 -20.60
CA GLN A 44 -21.89 30.34 -20.70
C GLN A 44 -20.54 30.31 -19.96
N GLN A 45 -20.38 29.38 -18.99
CA GLN A 45 -19.15 29.20 -18.22
C GLN A 45 -17.92 28.93 -19.10
N ASP A 46 -18.12 28.22 -20.21
CA ASP A 46 -17.08 27.82 -21.17
C ASP A 46 -16.71 28.95 -22.15
N GLN A 47 -17.12 30.20 -21.93
CA GLN A 47 -16.69 31.35 -22.73
C GLN A 47 -15.86 32.35 -21.91
N ARG A 48 -15.56 32.03 -20.65
CA ARG A 48 -14.67 32.80 -19.78
C ARG A 48 -13.23 32.31 -19.96
N TYR A 49 -12.52 32.78 -20.98
CA TYR A 49 -11.12 32.41 -21.19
C TYR A 49 -10.24 33.62 -21.46
N GLY A 50 -9.27 33.83 -20.56
CA GLY A 50 -8.06 34.59 -20.78
C GLY A 50 -6.83 33.69 -20.56
N PRO A 51 -5.63 34.09 -21.02
CA PRO A 51 -4.37 33.32 -20.96
C PRO A 51 -3.82 33.02 -19.56
N GLY A 52 -4.58 33.19 -18.47
CA GLY A 52 -4.21 32.60 -17.18
C GLY A 52 -5.18 31.53 -16.67
N VAL A 53 -6.07 31.01 -17.52
CA VAL A 53 -6.82 29.78 -17.18
C VAL A 53 -5.83 28.61 -17.17
N GLY A 54 -5.16 28.44 -16.04
CA GLY A 54 -4.10 27.46 -15.83
C GLY A 54 -2.76 28.05 -15.36
N TYR A 55 -2.56 29.37 -15.44
CA TYR A 55 -1.37 30.02 -14.89
C TYR A 55 -1.41 29.99 -13.36
N ARG A 56 -0.31 29.57 -12.73
CA ARG A 56 -0.14 29.49 -11.29
C ARG A 56 1.29 29.90 -10.93
N GLN A 57 1.44 30.77 -9.95
CA GLN A 57 2.69 30.87 -9.19
C GLN A 57 2.59 29.96 -7.97
N TRP A 58 3.73 29.43 -7.56
CA TRP A 58 3.78 28.43 -6.51
C TRP A 58 5.04 28.56 -5.67
N LEU A 59 4.92 28.14 -4.41
CA LEU A 59 6.02 27.96 -3.46
C LEU A 59 6.12 26.47 -3.14
N ALA A 60 7.29 25.88 -3.34
CA ALA A 60 7.56 24.46 -3.09
C ALA A 60 8.46 24.30 -1.87
N VAL A 61 8.15 23.29 -1.06
CA VAL A 61 8.89 22.92 0.14
C VAL A 61 9.19 21.42 0.08
N ASP A 62 10.47 21.07 0.16
CA ASP A 62 10.89 19.69 0.36
C ASP A 62 10.93 19.38 1.87
N ALA A 63 9.97 18.58 2.33
CA ALA A 63 9.88 18.16 3.73
C ALA A 63 11.07 17.30 4.19
N ARG A 64 11.79 16.67 3.25
CA ARG A 64 12.97 15.86 3.57
C ARG A 64 14.18 16.72 3.88
N SER A 65 14.43 17.76 3.08
CA SER A 65 15.65 18.56 3.17
C SER A 65 15.45 19.94 3.82
N GLY A 66 14.23 20.45 3.86
CA GLY A 66 13.92 21.84 4.22
C GLY A 66 14.24 22.85 3.12
N ALA A 67 14.51 22.40 1.90
CA ALA A 67 14.67 23.27 0.77
C ALA A 67 13.35 23.96 0.40
N VAL A 68 13.42 25.27 0.16
CA VAL A 68 12.30 26.09 -0.31
C VAL A 68 12.68 26.71 -1.64
N TRP A 69 11.77 26.68 -2.61
CA TRP A 69 11.93 27.38 -3.89
C TRP A 69 10.57 27.78 -4.44
N PHE A 70 10.56 28.63 -5.45
CA PHE A 70 9.34 29.15 -6.07
C PHE A 70 9.47 29.10 -7.60
N GLY A 71 8.34 29.25 -8.28
CA GLY A 71 8.28 29.30 -9.72
C GLY A 71 6.86 29.57 -10.21
N ASP A 72 6.68 29.46 -11.52
CA ASP A 72 5.38 29.57 -12.15
C ASP A 72 5.15 28.47 -13.19
N THR A 73 3.92 28.36 -13.67
CA THR A 73 3.55 27.41 -14.73
C THR A 73 3.48 28.13 -16.07
N ASP A 74 4.00 27.52 -17.13
CA ASP A 74 3.75 28.04 -18.48
C ASP A 74 2.26 27.87 -18.84
N TRP A 75 1.59 29.00 -19.08
CA TRP A 75 0.19 29.04 -19.48
C TRP A 75 -0.01 28.64 -20.94
N ARG A 76 1.04 28.70 -21.76
CA ARG A 76 1.03 28.28 -23.18
C ARG A 76 1.06 26.77 -23.34
N ALA A 77 1.44 26.04 -22.30
CA ALA A 77 1.47 24.58 -22.33
C ALA A 77 0.04 24.01 -22.49
N PRO A 78 -0.15 22.92 -23.27
CA PRO A 78 -1.47 22.32 -23.53
C PRO A 78 -2.15 21.89 -22.23
N GLN A 79 -3.43 22.23 -22.01
CA GLN A 79 -4.19 21.94 -20.78
C GLN A 79 -4.13 20.44 -20.41
N GLU A 80 -3.13 20.07 -19.63
CA GLU A 80 -3.00 18.80 -18.95
C GLU A 80 -3.47 18.99 -17.50
N SER A 81 -3.69 17.88 -16.78
CA SER A 81 -4.02 17.94 -15.37
C SER A 81 -2.99 18.82 -14.62
N PRO A 82 -3.42 19.76 -13.76
CA PRO A 82 -2.52 20.72 -13.08
C PRO A 82 -1.33 20.08 -12.35
N GLY A 83 -1.47 18.82 -11.92
CA GLY A 83 -0.42 18.07 -11.24
C GLY A 83 0.82 17.75 -12.10
N SER A 84 0.75 17.80 -13.43
CA SER A 84 1.93 17.55 -14.29
C SER A 84 2.88 18.74 -14.40
N ARG A 85 2.49 19.93 -13.93
CA ARG A 85 3.23 21.19 -14.16
C ARG A 85 3.85 21.82 -12.92
N ILE A 86 3.60 21.26 -11.76
CA ILE A 86 4.13 21.73 -10.47
C ILE A 86 5.08 20.69 -9.89
N PRO A 87 6.11 21.09 -9.12
CA PRO A 87 7.18 20.17 -8.69
C PRO A 87 6.75 19.18 -7.60
N GLY A 88 5.50 19.26 -7.12
CA GLY A 88 5.01 18.47 -6.02
C GLY A 88 3.50 18.56 -5.87
N ILE A 89 2.99 18.10 -4.73
CA ILE A 89 1.54 17.95 -4.52
C ILE A 89 1.03 19.11 -3.66
N PRO A 90 -0.08 19.77 -4.04
CA PRO A 90 -0.71 20.77 -3.19
C PRO A 90 -1.21 20.15 -1.89
N ARG A 91 -1.04 20.86 -0.76
CA ARG A 91 -1.48 20.36 0.56
C ARG A 91 -2.92 19.87 0.60
N ARG A 92 -3.82 20.59 -0.07
CA ARG A 92 -5.26 20.25 -0.15
C ARG A 92 -5.52 18.88 -0.79
N ALA A 93 -4.59 18.39 -1.62
CA ALA A 93 -4.68 17.08 -2.27
C ALA A 93 -3.96 15.96 -1.48
N LEU A 94 -3.14 16.29 -0.49
CA LEU A 94 -2.36 15.32 0.30
C LEU A 94 -3.16 14.66 1.43
N GLY A 95 -4.22 15.31 1.93
CA GLY A 95 -4.89 14.86 3.15
C GLY A 95 -3.95 14.87 4.37
N ASP A 96 -4.27 14.10 5.41
CA ASP A 96 -3.52 14.06 6.68
C ASP A 96 -2.72 12.76 6.88
N GLY A 97 -2.51 11.97 5.81
CA GLY A 97 -1.85 10.66 5.84
C GLY A 97 -0.34 10.69 5.57
N THR A 98 0.17 9.69 4.85
CA THR A 98 1.56 9.67 4.39
C THR A 98 1.80 10.71 3.30
N VAL A 99 2.99 11.29 3.28
CA VAL A 99 3.42 12.23 2.23
C VAL A 99 4.08 11.43 1.10
N PRO A 100 3.51 11.41 -0.11
CA PRO A 100 4.06 10.67 -1.23
C PRO A 100 5.49 11.11 -1.58
N GLY A 101 6.31 10.15 -2.00
CA GLY A 101 7.63 10.46 -2.57
C GLY A 101 7.48 11.37 -3.80
N PRO A 102 8.31 12.43 -3.95
CA PRO A 102 9.55 12.72 -3.21
C PRO A 102 9.41 13.46 -1.87
N GLY A 103 8.21 13.85 -1.43
CA GLY A 103 8.02 14.68 -0.22
C GLY A 103 8.01 16.19 -0.49
N ILE A 104 7.77 16.58 -1.75
CA ILE A 104 7.67 17.98 -2.17
C ILE A 104 6.22 18.42 -2.10
N MET A 105 5.97 19.44 -1.29
CA MET A 105 4.65 20.02 -1.07
C MET A 105 4.60 21.41 -1.68
N VAL A 106 3.45 21.75 -2.26
CA VAL A 106 3.28 22.99 -3.00
C VAL A 106 2.18 23.85 -2.39
N GLN A 107 2.49 25.12 -2.14
CA GLN A 107 1.52 26.16 -1.87
C GLN A 107 1.28 26.95 -3.15
N LEU A 108 0.04 26.91 -3.65
CA LEU A 108 -0.37 27.71 -4.80
C LEU A 108 -0.68 29.13 -4.35
N LEU A 109 -0.13 30.12 -5.05
CA LEU A 109 -0.30 31.53 -4.72
C LEU A 109 -1.50 32.10 -5.46
N GLY A 110 -2.35 32.83 -4.74
CA GLY A 110 -3.50 33.52 -5.32
C GLY A 110 -3.09 34.87 -5.90
N HIS A 111 -3.53 35.18 -7.12
CA HIS A 111 -3.27 36.48 -7.77
C HIS A 111 -4.39 37.49 -7.56
N LEU A 112 -5.57 37.03 -7.13
CA LEU A 112 -6.74 37.86 -6.91
C LEU A 112 -6.92 38.12 -5.42
N SER A 113 -7.00 39.39 -5.04
CA SER A 113 -7.42 39.83 -3.72
C SER A 113 -8.64 40.74 -3.80
N HIS A 114 -9.43 40.77 -2.73
CA HIS A 114 -10.52 41.71 -2.57
C HIS A 114 -10.15 42.76 -1.53
N ASP A 115 -10.37 44.03 -1.86
CA ASP A 115 -10.28 45.11 -0.87
C ASP A 115 -11.53 45.14 0.05
N GLU A 116 -11.50 45.99 1.08
CA GLU A 116 -12.61 46.15 2.04
C GLU A 116 -13.92 46.66 1.40
N GLN A 117 -13.84 47.24 0.20
CA GLN A 117 -14.97 47.73 -0.60
C GLN A 117 -15.42 46.74 -1.68
N ARG A 118 -14.89 45.50 -1.68
CA ARG A 118 -15.09 44.45 -2.69
C ARG A 118 -14.52 44.78 -4.08
N GLY A 119 -13.62 45.76 -4.20
CA GLY A 119 -12.80 45.95 -5.38
C GLY A 119 -11.87 44.75 -5.58
N CYS A 120 -11.75 44.29 -6.83
CA CYS A 120 -10.87 43.18 -7.21
C CYS A 120 -9.52 43.72 -7.67
N THR A 121 -8.43 43.28 -7.05
CA THR A 121 -7.06 43.61 -7.48
C THR A 121 -6.35 42.33 -7.91
N TRP A 122 -5.74 42.36 -9.09
CA TRP A 122 -4.89 41.29 -9.60
C TRP A 122 -3.43 41.68 -9.44
N HIS A 123 -2.61 40.77 -8.91
CA HIS A 123 -1.17 40.96 -8.73
C HIS A 123 -0.40 39.68 -9.06
N PHE A 124 0.54 39.79 -10.00
CA PHE A 124 1.51 38.74 -10.28
C PHE A 124 2.79 39.05 -9.52
N PHE A 125 3.29 38.07 -8.75
CA PHE A 125 4.43 38.30 -7.88
C PHE A 125 5.73 38.34 -8.66
N SER A 126 6.62 39.27 -8.34
CA SER A 126 7.98 39.31 -8.88
C SER A 126 8.87 38.21 -8.26
N ALA A 127 10.02 37.94 -8.88
CA ALA A 127 11.00 37.01 -8.31
C ALA A 127 11.53 37.50 -6.95
N GLU A 128 11.71 38.81 -6.78
CA GLU A 128 12.12 39.43 -5.52
C GLU A 128 11.04 39.27 -4.44
N GLU A 129 9.76 39.48 -4.79
CA GLU A 129 8.64 39.31 -3.86
C GLU A 129 8.50 37.85 -3.39
N LEU A 130 8.69 36.90 -4.30
CA LEU A 130 8.65 35.47 -3.99
C LEU A 130 9.89 35.00 -3.23
N HIS A 131 11.07 35.56 -3.50
CA HIS A 131 12.26 35.30 -2.72
C HIS A 131 12.10 35.80 -1.29
N ALA A 132 11.59 37.03 -1.10
CA ALA A 132 11.29 37.57 0.21
C ALA A 132 10.25 36.71 0.96
N LEU A 133 9.22 36.20 0.26
CA LEU A 133 8.27 35.24 0.83
C LEU A 133 8.96 33.93 1.23
N ALA A 134 9.84 33.37 0.38
CA ALA A 134 10.56 32.14 0.66
C ALA A 134 11.47 32.26 1.90
N GLU A 135 12.18 33.38 2.06
CA GLU A 135 12.96 33.67 3.27
C GLU A 135 12.06 33.81 4.51
N ARG A 136 10.92 34.46 4.35
CA ARG A 136 9.96 34.73 5.43
C ARG A 136 9.33 33.47 6.00
N VAL A 137 9.12 32.43 5.20
CA VAL A 137 8.54 31.15 5.67
C VAL A 137 9.56 30.20 6.28
N LEU A 138 10.87 30.47 6.18
CA LEU A 138 11.92 29.56 6.67
C LEU A 138 11.72 29.08 8.12
N PRO A 139 11.30 29.92 9.10
CA PRO A 139 11.06 29.44 10.46
C PRO A 139 9.95 28.38 10.55
N ALA A 140 8.86 28.54 9.80
CA ALA A 140 7.77 27.58 9.75
C ALA A 140 8.17 26.31 8.99
N VAL A 141 8.99 26.45 7.94
CA VAL A 141 9.57 25.30 7.21
C VAL A 141 10.53 24.51 8.11
N GLN A 142 11.34 25.19 8.93
CA GLN A 142 12.20 24.53 9.89
C GLN A 142 11.37 23.70 10.88
N ARG A 143 10.35 24.32 11.47
CA ARG A 143 9.39 23.64 12.37
C ARG A 143 8.74 22.42 11.72
N LEU A 144 8.33 22.53 10.46
CA LEU A 144 7.76 21.43 9.67
C LEU A 144 8.76 20.26 9.52
N VAL A 145 10.00 20.54 9.12
CA VAL A 145 11.03 19.52 8.87
C VAL A 145 11.48 18.83 10.16
N ASP A 146 11.49 19.57 11.27
CA ASP A 146 11.85 19.07 12.59
C ASP A 146 10.75 18.19 13.20
N SER A 147 9.49 18.41 12.81
CA SER A 147 8.33 17.75 13.41
C SER A 147 7.69 16.67 12.54
N ILE A 148 7.94 16.65 11.23
CA ILE A 148 7.39 15.60 10.36
C ILE A 148 7.98 14.24 10.71
N HIS A 149 7.12 13.21 10.78
CA HIS A 149 7.56 11.87 11.15
C HIS A 149 8.31 11.20 10.02
N ARG A 150 9.28 10.37 10.40
CA ARG A 150 10.03 9.48 9.50
C ARG A 150 9.76 8.06 9.91
N ILE A 151 9.06 7.34 9.05
CA ILE A 151 8.53 6.00 9.35
C ILE A 151 9.23 4.94 8.50
N GLY A 152 9.32 3.75 9.07
CA GLY A 152 9.92 2.60 8.41
C GLY A 152 11.41 2.73 8.06
N PRO A 153 12.00 1.67 7.49
CA PRO A 153 13.41 1.66 7.09
C PRO A 153 13.69 2.57 5.88
N ALA A 154 12.69 2.82 5.02
CA ALA A 154 12.82 3.69 3.85
C ALA A 154 12.75 5.19 4.22
N GLY A 155 12.43 5.54 5.46
CA GLY A 155 12.28 6.92 5.91
C GLY A 155 11.18 7.64 5.14
N GLU A 156 10.03 6.98 4.97
CA GLU A 156 8.83 7.61 4.42
C GLU A 156 8.36 8.71 5.37
N LEU A 157 7.63 9.69 4.83
CA LEU A 157 7.20 10.85 5.60
C LEU A 157 5.73 10.71 5.98
N GLU A 158 5.40 11.04 7.23
CA GLU A 158 4.03 11.08 7.73
C GLU A 158 3.80 12.38 8.49
N TRP A 159 2.61 12.97 8.33
CA TRP A 159 2.25 14.18 9.05
C TRP A 159 2.19 13.93 10.56
N SER A 160 2.79 14.84 11.33
CA SER A 160 2.50 15.03 12.75
C SER A 160 1.53 16.21 12.94
N ALA A 161 0.93 16.32 14.13
CA ALA A 161 0.05 17.44 14.45
C ALA A 161 0.79 18.79 14.40
N GLU A 162 2.06 18.80 14.79
CA GLU A 162 2.96 19.95 14.74
C GLU A 162 3.34 20.31 13.30
N ALA A 163 3.67 19.32 12.46
CA ALA A 163 3.99 19.51 11.05
C ALA A 163 2.80 20.09 10.27
N ALA A 164 1.59 19.57 10.51
CA ALA A 164 0.37 20.11 9.90
C ALA A 164 0.12 21.57 10.33
N THR A 165 0.39 21.91 11.59
CA THR A 165 0.25 23.29 12.10
C THR A 165 1.31 24.22 11.53
N ALA A 166 2.55 23.76 11.41
CA ALA A 166 3.61 24.49 10.74
C ALA A 166 3.28 24.77 9.27
N TRP A 167 2.65 23.83 8.59
CA TRP A 167 2.17 24.03 7.21
C TRP A 167 1.06 25.10 7.13
N ASP A 168 0.08 25.10 8.03
CA ASP A 168 -0.93 26.15 8.07
C ASP A 168 -0.30 27.55 8.27
N ASP A 169 0.75 27.65 9.09
CA ASP A 169 1.51 28.90 9.27
C ASP A 169 2.20 29.34 7.96
N ILE A 170 2.70 28.38 7.15
CA ILE A 170 3.25 28.64 5.80
C ILE A 170 2.14 29.15 4.87
N GLU A 171 0.99 28.46 4.79
CA GLU A 171 -0.12 28.86 3.93
C GLU A 171 -0.65 30.24 4.29
N GLN A 172 -0.79 30.52 5.58
CA GLN A 172 -1.22 31.82 6.07
C GLN A 172 -0.22 32.91 5.73
N THR A 173 1.08 32.66 5.88
CA THR A 173 2.14 33.62 5.52
C THR A 173 2.19 33.86 4.01
N ALA A 174 1.88 32.85 3.20
CA ALA A 174 1.81 32.91 1.75
C ALA A 174 0.46 33.42 1.20
N THR A 175 -0.46 33.81 2.08
CA THR A 175 -1.72 34.45 1.67
C THR A 175 -1.48 35.96 1.52
N PRO A 176 -1.51 36.51 0.29
CA PRO A 176 -1.22 37.92 0.07
C PRO A 176 -2.32 38.80 0.66
N ALA A 177 -1.93 39.93 1.23
CA ALA A 177 -2.82 41.03 1.58
C ALA A 177 -2.33 42.31 0.89
N PHE A 178 -3.24 43.21 0.53
CA PHE A 178 -2.91 44.49 -0.09
C PHE A 178 -3.48 45.60 0.77
N ASP A 179 -2.71 46.66 0.96
CA ASP A 179 -3.20 47.84 1.65
C ASP A 179 -4.01 48.76 0.73
N PRO A 180 -4.63 49.84 1.24
CA PRO A 180 -5.41 50.75 0.41
C PRO A 180 -4.62 51.46 -0.69
N SER A 181 -3.28 51.44 -0.67
CA SER A 181 -2.42 51.93 -1.76
C SER A 181 -2.11 50.87 -2.81
N GLY A 182 -2.54 49.62 -2.61
CA GLY A 182 -2.22 48.49 -3.47
C GLY A 182 -0.84 47.90 -3.20
N GLU A 183 -0.17 48.28 -2.11
CA GLU A 183 1.14 47.72 -1.76
C GLU A 183 0.95 46.32 -1.17
N LEU A 184 1.73 45.37 -1.67
CA LEU A 184 1.74 43.99 -1.19
C LEU A 184 2.26 43.91 0.24
N ARG A 185 1.47 43.30 1.10
CA ARG A 185 1.82 43.01 2.49
C ARG A 185 1.68 41.52 2.77
N TRP A 186 2.82 40.87 2.97
CA TRP A 186 2.84 39.51 3.51
C TRP A 186 2.49 39.53 5.00
N PRO A 187 1.56 38.67 5.47
CA PRO A 187 1.33 38.47 6.89
C PRO A 187 2.64 38.19 7.62
N LEU A 188 2.73 38.63 8.87
CA LEU A 188 3.86 38.25 9.73
C LEU A 188 3.84 36.73 9.94
N PRO A 189 5.00 36.05 9.86
CA PRO A 189 5.09 34.63 10.20
C PRO A 189 4.52 34.39 11.58
N ARG A 190 3.67 33.38 11.68
CA ARG A 190 3.14 32.91 12.95
C ARG A 190 3.85 31.64 13.37
N MET A 191 3.90 31.43 14.68
CA MET A 191 4.31 30.18 15.30
C MET A 191 3.12 29.72 16.14
N THR A 192 2.06 29.28 15.45
CA THR A 192 0.79 28.96 16.08
C THR A 192 0.94 27.68 16.90
N PRO A 193 0.59 27.64 18.20
CA PRO A 193 0.65 26.40 18.97
C PRO A 193 -0.29 25.34 18.36
N VAL A 194 0.06 24.05 18.49
CA VAL A 194 -0.81 22.96 18.02
C VAL A 194 -2.18 23.10 18.67
N PRO A 195 -3.26 23.23 17.88
CA PRO A 195 -4.59 23.34 18.45
C PRO A 195 -5.01 22.00 19.07
N ALA A 196 -5.78 22.04 20.15
CA ALA A 196 -6.15 20.84 20.92
C ALA A 196 -6.94 19.78 20.12
N TRP A 197 -7.52 20.16 18.98
CA TRP A 197 -8.24 19.24 18.10
C TRP A 197 -7.33 18.43 17.18
N ARG A 198 -6.05 18.82 17.00
CA ARG A 198 -5.04 18.00 16.33
C ARG A 198 -4.35 17.11 17.36
N VAL A 199 -4.57 15.82 17.26
CA VAL A 199 -4.11 14.83 18.23
C VAL A 199 -2.96 14.04 17.64
N GLU A 200 -1.85 14.00 18.37
CA GLU A 200 -0.73 13.12 18.05
C GLU A 200 -1.03 11.71 18.57
N VAL A 201 -1.03 10.70 17.70
CA VAL A 201 -1.44 9.34 18.04
C VAL A 201 -0.51 8.73 19.08
N GLY A 202 0.80 8.97 18.98
CA GLY A 202 1.76 8.48 19.97
C GLY A 202 1.42 8.95 21.38
N ALA A 203 1.20 10.26 21.56
CA ALA A 203 0.83 10.82 22.86
C ALA A 203 -0.55 10.32 23.35
N PHE A 204 -1.48 10.06 22.43
CA PHE A 204 -2.76 9.46 22.77
C PHE A 204 -2.61 8.02 23.28
N LEU A 205 -1.81 7.19 22.62
CA LEU A 205 -1.54 5.81 23.02
C LEU A 205 -0.74 5.74 24.33
N ASP A 206 0.23 6.62 24.54
CA ASP A 206 0.98 6.72 25.79
C ASP A 206 0.06 7.00 27.00
N ALA A 207 -0.98 7.80 26.79
CA ALA A 207 -1.98 8.11 27.81
C ALA A 207 -3.02 6.99 28.02
N ASN A 208 -3.12 6.02 27.12
CA ASN A 208 -4.09 4.92 27.13
C ASN A 208 -3.40 3.60 26.71
N PRO A 209 -2.41 3.10 27.49
CA PRO A 209 -1.57 1.97 27.11
C PRO A 209 -2.35 0.66 26.92
N GLU A 210 -3.56 0.55 27.48
CA GLU A 210 -4.46 -0.57 27.28
C GLU A 210 -5.02 -0.69 25.85
N LEU A 211 -4.86 0.35 25.03
CA LEU A 211 -5.20 0.33 23.60
C LEU A 211 -4.08 -0.25 22.73
N CYS A 212 -2.87 -0.42 23.29
CA CYS A 212 -1.75 -0.96 22.54
C CYS A 212 -1.84 -2.48 22.44
N ASP A 213 -1.91 -3.00 21.21
CA ASP A 213 -1.89 -4.45 20.99
C ASP A 213 -0.43 -4.97 21.10
N PRO A 214 -0.14 -5.93 22.00
CA PRO A 214 1.20 -6.51 22.13
C PRO A 214 1.75 -7.12 20.84
N SER A 215 0.88 -7.54 19.91
CA SER A 215 1.29 -8.13 18.62
C SER A 215 2.08 -7.14 17.74
N TRP A 216 1.89 -5.83 17.89
CA TRP A 216 2.64 -4.82 17.13
C TRP A 216 4.15 -4.88 17.40
N ALA A 217 4.56 -5.38 18.57
CA ALA A 217 5.96 -5.52 18.94
C ALA A 217 6.76 -6.47 18.03
N VAL A 218 6.06 -7.39 17.36
CA VAL A 218 6.67 -8.40 16.48
C VAL A 218 6.01 -8.45 15.10
N ALA A 219 5.12 -7.50 14.79
CA ALA A 219 4.47 -7.40 13.49
C ALA A 219 5.49 -7.00 12.40
N ALA A 220 5.27 -7.49 11.17
CA ALA A 220 6.03 -7.05 10.01
C ALA A 220 5.68 -5.60 9.65
N ASP A 221 6.55 -4.94 8.88
CA ASP A 221 6.33 -3.56 8.41
C ASP A 221 4.99 -3.42 7.67
N ALA A 222 4.70 -4.35 6.75
CA ALA A 222 3.45 -4.37 6.01
C ALA A 222 2.21 -4.56 6.90
N ASP A 223 2.32 -5.33 8.00
CA ASP A 223 1.22 -5.51 8.95
C ASP A 223 0.98 -4.22 9.74
N LEU A 224 2.05 -3.55 10.19
CA LEU A 224 1.94 -2.25 10.87
C LEU A 224 1.32 -1.19 9.96
N ASP A 225 1.72 -1.14 8.69
CA ASP A 225 1.14 -0.22 7.72
C ASP A 225 -0.35 -0.50 7.48
N ALA A 226 -0.73 -1.79 7.38
CA ALA A 226 -2.11 -2.20 7.26
C ALA A 226 -2.93 -1.85 8.52
N PHE A 227 -2.36 -1.97 9.71
CA PHE A 227 -3.01 -1.53 10.95
C PHE A 227 -3.22 -0.02 10.98
N ALA A 228 -2.25 0.77 10.51
CA ALA A 228 -2.37 2.24 10.46
C ALA A 228 -3.45 2.70 9.48
N ASP A 229 -3.64 2.01 8.36
CA ASP A 229 -4.65 2.35 7.35
C ASP A 229 -6.05 1.82 7.69
N TYR A 230 -6.16 0.91 8.65
CA TYR A 230 -7.44 0.30 9.01
C TYR A 230 -8.39 1.34 9.62
N GLN A 231 -9.59 1.45 9.03
CA GLN A 231 -10.66 2.33 9.50
C GLN A 231 -11.84 1.49 10.01
N PRO A 232 -11.85 1.12 11.29
CA PRO A 232 -12.93 0.32 11.87
C PRO A 232 -14.24 1.10 11.95
N ALA A 233 -15.36 0.42 11.69
CA ALA A 233 -16.71 1.01 11.70
C ALA A 233 -17.13 1.61 13.07
N THR A 234 -16.54 1.16 14.18
CA THR A 234 -16.87 1.61 15.55
C THR A 234 -15.65 1.98 16.41
N GLY A 235 -14.47 2.15 15.82
CA GLY A 235 -13.22 2.34 16.57
C GLY A 235 -12.40 1.06 16.80
N TYR A 236 -11.25 1.23 17.45
CA TYR A 236 -9.87 1.14 16.94
C TYR A 236 -9.28 -0.22 16.46
N GLY A 237 -8.58 -0.13 15.33
CA GLY A 237 -7.21 -0.62 15.04
C GLY A 237 -6.68 0.41 14.02
N GLY A 238 -5.78 1.34 14.38
CA GLY A 238 -5.62 2.54 13.53
C GLY A 238 -4.95 3.77 14.13
N VAL A 239 -5.62 4.80 14.69
CA VAL A 239 -7.05 5.16 14.84
C VAL A 239 -7.45 5.88 13.54
N PRO A 240 -8.68 5.78 13.02
CA PRO A 240 -9.73 6.65 13.55
C PRO A 240 -11.06 5.90 13.70
N GLY A 241 -11.69 6.06 14.86
CA GLY A 241 -13.10 5.78 15.09
C GLY A 241 -13.67 6.78 16.10
N ARG A 242 -14.98 6.98 16.06
CA ARG A 242 -15.68 8.10 16.73
C ARG A 242 -15.76 7.99 18.26
N ILE A 243 -15.43 6.84 18.85
CA ILE A 243 -15.58 6.61 20.29
C ILE A 243 -14.46 5.68 20.79
N CYS A 244 -13.70 6.13 21.78
CA CYS A 244 -12.87 5.24 22.60
C CYS A 244 -13.71 4.79 23.81
N HIS A 245 -14.28 3.59 23.71
CA HIS A 245 -15.14 3.05 24.76
C HIS A 245 -14.40 2.78 26.08
N ILE A 246 -13.10 2.47 26.02
CA ILE A 246 -12.29 2.15 27.20
C ILE A 246 -11.90 3.43 27.95
N ALA A 247 -11.46 4.47 27.25
CA ALA A 247 -11.15 5.77 27.85
C ALA A 247 -12.39 6.60 28.19
N GLY A 248 -13.60 6.13 27.83
CA GLY A 248 -14.85 6.87 27.98
C GLY A 248 -14.86 8.20 27.22
N ARG A 249 -14.02 8.33 26.18
CA ARG A 249 -13.87 9.58 25.41
C ARG A 249 -14.59 9.44 24.08
N HIS A 250 -15.55 10.33 23.86
CA HIS A 250 -16.07 10.60 22.53
C HIS A 250 -14.96 11.30 21.73
N ILE A 251 -14.53 10.66 20.64
CA ILE A 251 -13.71 11.31 19.64
C ILE A 251 -14.71 12.04 18.74
N GLU A 252 -15.15 13.20 19.20
CA GLU A 252 -16.19 14.01 18.55
C GLU A 252 -15.84 14.33 17.08
N ASP A 253 -16.86 14.64 16.27
CA ASP A 253 -16.68 15.27 14.96
C ASP A 253 -15.90 16.59 15.15
N GLY A 254 -14.62 16.62 14.77
CA GLY A 254 -13.77 17.80 14.89
C GLY A 254 -12.31 17.54 15.26
N PHE A 255 -11.97 16.32 15.71
CA PHE A 255 -10.57 15.94 15.97
C PHE A 255 -9.91 15.30 14.74
N THR A 256 -8.65 15.66 14.49
CA THR A 256 -7.81 15.03 13.46
C THR A 256 -6.61 14.36 14.12
N PHE A 257 -6.39 13.08 13.83
CA PHE A 257 -5.29 12.30 14.36
C PHE A 257 -4.13 12.24 13.36
N TYR A 258 -2.90 12.33 13.88
CA TYR A 258 -1.67 12.37 13.11
C TYR A 258 -0.64 11.36 13.64
N GLY A 259 0.22 10.85 12.76
CA GLY A 259 1.33 9.96 13.13
C GLY A 259 0.93 8.51 13.47
N HIS A 260 -0.04 7.93 12.75
CA HIS A 260 -0.51 6.56 13.01
C HIS A 260 0.61 5.54 12.84
N ARG A 261 1.28 5.55 11.69
CA ARG A 261 2.40 4.64 11.44
C ARG A 261 3.54 4.97 12.38
N ALA A 262 3.86 6.26 12.56
CA ALA A 262 4.91 6.70 13.47
C ALA A 262 4.74 6.13 14.88
N ALA A 263 3.52 6.16 15.42
CA ALA A 263 3.20 5.59 16.73
C ALA A 263 3.39 4.07 16.77
N LEU A 264 2.93 3.33 15.76
CA LEU A 264 3.11 1.87 15.69
C LEU A 264 4.58 1.45 15.58
N TYR A 265 5.36 2.13 14.73
CA TYR A 265 6.80 1.87 14.60
C TYR A 265 7.55 2.27 15.87
N ALA A 266 7.18 3.37 16.53
CA ALA A 266 7.75 3.77 17.81
C ALA A 266 7.45 2.75 18.91
N TYR A 267 6.22 2.25 18.99
CA TYR A 267 5.83 1.19 19.93
C TYR A 267 6.68 -0.07 19.73
N ARG A 268 6.84 -0.53 18.47
CA ARG A 268 7.69 -1.68 18.16
C ARG A 268 9.16 -1.44 18.54
N ALA A 269 9.68 -0.25 18.26
CA ALA A 269 11.05 0.10 18.63
C ALA A 269 11.23 0.07 20.16
N GLN A 270 10.28 0.64 20.91
CA GLN A 270 10.29 0.62 22.38
C GLN A 270 10.20 -0.82 22.93
N ALA A 271 9.30 -1.64 22.40
CA ALA A 271 9.16 -3.05 22.79
C ALA A 271 10.41 -3.89 22.45
N SER A 272 11.11 -3.54 21.37
CA SER A 272 12.37 -4.18 20.98
C SER A 272 13.53 -3.82 21.91
N GLY A 273 13.52 -2.63 22.52
CA GLY A 273 14.62 -2.16 23.39
C GLY A 273 15.92 -2.06 22.60
N ASP A 274 17.02 -2.61 23.13
CA ASP A 274 18.33 -2.59 22.47
C ASP A 274 18.46 -3.60 21.31
N ARG A 275 17.42 -4.40 21.05
CA ARG A 275 17.43 -5.43 20.02
C ARG A 275 17.02 -4.85 18.68
N THR A 276 17.60 -5.38 17.60
CA THR A 276 17.30 -4.93 16.24
C THR A 276 16.09 -5.70 15.67
N PRO A 277 14.98 -5.02 15.31
CA PRO A 277 13.90 -5.65 14.57
C PRO A 277 14.41 -6.17 13.23
N THR A 278 14.17 -7.44 12.92
CA THR A 278 14.66 -8.11 11.71
C THR A 278 13.56 -8.96 11.11
N ASP A 279 13.34 -8.83 9.80
CA ASP A 279 12.38 -9.66 9.07
C ASP A 279 12.70 -11.16 9.24
N ALA A 280 11.71 -11.91 9.72
CA ALA A 280 11.87 -13.32 10.07
C ALA A 280 12.30 -14.17 8.88
N ARG A 281 11.68 -13.93 7.71
CA ARG A 281 12.00 -14.63 6.47
C ARG A 281 13.47 -14.39 6.10
N THR A 282 13.87 -13.12 6.05
CA THR A 282 15.23 -12.72 5.70
C THR A 282 16.24 -13.38 6.63
N TRP A 283 16.00 -13.37 7.94
CA TRP A 283 16.92 -13.99 8.89
C TRP A 283 17.01 -15.52 8.73
N LEU A 284 15.87 -16.20 8.66
CA LEU A 284 15.79 -17.67 8.56
C LEU A 284 16.37 -18.19 7.24
N GLU A 285 16.13 -17.49 6.12
CA GLU A 285 16.54 -17.96 4.78
C GLU A 285 17.98 -17.59 4.42
N THR A 286 18.46 -16.42 4.85
CA THR A 286 19.73 -15.87 4.33
C THR A 286 20.92 -16.03 5.26
N THR A 287 20.69 -16.15 6.57
CA THR A 287 21.79 -16.24 7.55
C THR A 287 22.18 -17.69 7.81
N GLU A 288 23.45 -17.95 8.15
CA GLU A 288 23.89 -19.29 8.56
C GLU A 288 23.24 -19.73 9.87
N THR A 289 23.15 -18.81 10.84
CA THR A 289 22.48 -19.04 12.12
C THR A 289 20.99 -19.34 11.94
N GLY A 290 20.27 -18.55 11.14
CA GLY A 290 18.85 -18.78 10.86
C GLY A 290 18.61 -20.13 10.21
N ARG A 291 19.39 -20.47 9.17
CA ARG A 291 19.29 -21.77 8.49
C ARG A 291 19.63 -22.94 9.40
N SER A 292 20.69 -22.86 10.20
CA SER A 292 21.04 -23.94 11.14
C SER A 292 19.99 -24.11 12.25
N THR A 293 19.42 -23.01 12.73
CA THR A 293 18.31 -23.05 13.71
C THR A 293 17.07 -23.70 13.09
N TRP A 294 16.75 -23.35 11.84
CA TRP A 294 15.66 -23.95 11.09
C TRP A 294 15.80 -25.46 10.93
N GLU A 295 16.96 -25.92 10.45
CA GLU A 295 17.27 -27.34 10.28
C GLU A 295 17.24 -28.11 11.61
N ALA A 296 17.72 -27.51 12.70
CA ALA A 296 17.68 -28.11 14.03
C ALA A 296 16.25 -28.16 14.63
N ALA A 297 15.39 -27.23 14.25
CA ALA A 297 14.03 -27.10 14.79
C ALA A 297 13.02 -27.99 14.05
N LYS A 298 13.23 -28.29 12.76
CA LYS A 298 12.36 -29.21 12.01
C LYS A 298 12.45 -30.62 12.60
N PRO A 299 11.31 -31.26 12.95
CA PRO A 299 11.34 -32.66 13.31
C PRO A 299 11.89 -33.49 12.13
N PRO A 300 12.78 -34.45 12.36
CA PRO A 300 13.36 -35.26 11.28
C PRO A 300 12.27 -35.89 10.42
N GLY A 301 12.22 -35.51 9.14
CA GLY A 301 11.26 -36.03 8.16
C GLY A 301 9.84 -35.44 8.22
N ALA A 302 9.57 -34.43 9.04
CA ALA A 302 8.26 -33.77 9.09
C ALA A 302 8.23 -32.51 8.20
N ASN A 303 7.19 -32.39 7.38
CA ASN A 303 6.87 -31.17 6.66
C ASN A 303 6.04 -30.24 7.58
N LEU A 304 6.10 -28.92 7.41
CA LEU A 304 5.22 -28.01 8.16
C LEU A 304 3.75 -28.26 7.83
N ALA A 305 3.44 -28.77 6.63
CA ALA A 305 2.08 -29.19 6.27
C ALA A 305 1.42 -30.09 7.32
N ASP A 306 2.22 -30.97 7.95
CA ASP A 306 1.76 -32.01 8.87
C ASP A 306 1.71 -31.55 10.34
N VAL A 307 2.26 -30.37 10.65
CA VAL A 307 2.37 -29.89 12.03
C VAL A 307 1.10 -29.14 12.49
N SER A 308 0.75 -29.35 13.76
CA SER A 308 -0.35 -28.65 14.43
C SER A 308 0.00 -27.20 14.77
N ASP A 309 -1.00 -26.41 15.14
CA ASP A 309 -0.81 -25.01 15.55
C ASP A 309 0.04 -24.87 16.83
N CYS A 310 -0.02 -25.84 17.75
CA CYS A 310 0.85 -25.82 18.92
C CYS A 310 2.32 -25.98 18.55
N VAL A 311 2.65 -26.83 17.57
CA VAL A 311 4.03 -26.98 17.07
C VAL A 311 4.50 -25.71 16.36
N LEU A 312 3.63 -25.03 15.60
CA LEU A 312 3.97 -23.72 15.03
C LEU A 312 4.26 -22.68 16.11
N THR A 313 3.47 -22.68 17.20
CA THR A 313 3.70 -21.78 18.34
C THR A 313 5.05 -22.07 19.01
N ASP A 314 5.36 -23.35 19.24
CA ASP A 314 6.66 -23.77 19.79
C ASP A 314 7.83 -23.36 18.88
N LEU A 315 7.66 -23.45 17.55
CA LEU A 315 8.67 -23.01 16.58
C LEU A 315 8.86 -21.48 16.63
N THR A 316 7.77 -20.72 16.70
CA THR A 316 7.81 -19.26 16.88
C THR A 316 8.64 -18.91 18.12
N ASP A 317 8.35 -19.54 19.26
CA ASP A 317 9.05 -19.30 20.52
C ASP A 317 10.55 -19.66 20.43
N ARG A 318 10.88 -20.80 19.82
CA ARG A 318 12.28 -21.22 19.62
C ARG A 318 13.05 -20.23 18.75
N PHE A 319 12.52 -19.89 17.58
CA PHE A 319 13.19 -18.96 16.67
C PHE A 319 13.33 -17.57 17.29
N GLN A 320 12.31 -17.10 17.99
CA GLN A 320 12.39 -15.82 18.70
C GLN A 320 13.44 -15.86 19.82
N ASN A 321 13.53 -16.96 20.59
CA ASN A 321 14.54 -17.11 21.63
C ASN A 321 15.96 -17.12 21.07
N THR A 322 16.22 -17.89 20.01
CA THR A 322 17.53 -17.92 19.36
C THR A 322 17.89 -16.55 18.80
N ALA A 323 16.96 -15.87 18.11
CA ALA A 323 17.20 -14.52 17.61
C ALA A 323 17.52 -13.51 18.73
N ARG A 324 16.86 -13.62 19.88
CA ARG A 324 17.15 -12.78 21.06
C ARG A 324 18.58 -12.96 21.56
N GLU A 325 19.13 -14.17 21.53
CA GLU A 325 20.53 -14.43 21.91
C GLU A 325 21.53 -13.68 21.00
N HIS A 326 21.11 -13.35 19.78
CA HIS A 326 21.87 -12.54 18.83
C HIS A 326 21.51 -11.05 18.84
N GLY A 327 20.75 -10.59 19.83
CA GLY A 327 20.34 -9.19 19.94
C GLY A 327 19.28 -8.78 18.92
N LEU A 328 18.48 -9.73 18.42
CA LEU A 328 17.44 -9.51 17.41
C LEU A 328 16.03 -9.70 17.97
N VAL A 329 15.05 -9.09 17.29
CA VAL A 329 13.62 -9.38 17.43
C VAL A 329 13.11 -9.72 16.04
N LEU A 330 12.66 -10.97 15.82
CA LEU A 330 12.10 -11.35 14.53
C LEU A 330 10.72 -10.72 14.35
N THR A 331 10.51 -10.06 13.21
CA THR A 331 9.23 -9.45 12.82
C THR A 331 8.53 -10.33 11.79
N GLY A 332 7.21 -10.46 11.89
CA GLY A 332 6.40 -11.23 10.92
C GLY A 332 6.56 -12.75 11.01
N LEU A 333 7.19 -13.27 12.06
CA LEU A 333 7.54 -14.69 12.18
C LEU A 333 6.33 -15.62 12.12
N ASP A 334 5.29 -15.32 12.90
CA ASP A 334 4.06 -16.11 12.95
C ASP A 334 3.34 -16.15 11.59
N THR A 335 3.21 -14.99 10.94
CA THR A 335 2.67 -14.87 9.57
C THR A 335 3.50 -15.68 8.58
N TYR A 336 4.84 -15.56 8.63
CA TYR A 336 5.74 -16.30 7.75
C TYR A 336 5.58 -17.82 7.88
N LEU A 337 5.59 -18.36 9.11
CA LEU A 337 5.43 -19.79 9.35
C LEU A 337 4.07 -20.31 8.89
N ARG A 338 3.00 -19.54 9.10
CA ARG A 338 1.65 -19.90 8.64
C ARG A 338 1.56 -19.92 7.12
N THR A 339 2.13 -18.91 6.46
CA THR A 339 2.18 -18.84 4.99
C THR A 339 2.94 -20.03 4.42
N LEU A 340 4.12 -20.33 4.96
CA LEU A 340 4.92 -21.47 4.50
C LEU A 340 4.17 -22.81 4.69
N ARG A 341 3.50 -23.00 5.83
CA ARG A 341 2.64 -24.19 6.03
C ARG A 341 1.50 -24.24 5.03
N ALA A 342 0.85 -23.11 4.73
CA ALA A 342 -0.25 -23.06 3.78
C ALA A 342 0.23 -23.41 2.36
N GLU A 343 1.41 -22.94 1.96
CA GLU A 343 2.04 -23.29 0.69
C GLU A 343 2.34 -24.79 0.61
N GLU A 344 2.93 -25.38 1.65
CA GLU A 344 3.21 -26.82 1.68
C GLU A 344 1.91 -27.65 1.64
N ARG A 345 0.85 -27.24 2.36
CA ARG A 345 -0.47 -27.91 2.29
C ARG A 345 -1.10 -27.79 0.92
N ALA A 346 -1.00 -26.64 0.26
CA ALA A 346 -1.47 -26.48 -1.11
C ALA A 346 -0.73 -27.40 -2.08
N GLY A 347 0.57 -27.66 -1.84
CA GLY A 347 1.34 -28.65 -2.58
C GLY A 347 0.82 -30.08 -2.39
N VAL A 348 0.42 -30.46 -1.17
CA VAL A 348 -0.21 -31.76 -0.89
C VAL A 348 -1.56 -31.88 -1.60
N ASP A 349 -2.40 -30.84 -1.56
CA ASP A 349 -3.68 -30.81 -2.27
C ASP A 349 -3.48 -30.96 -3.80
N GLN A 350 -2.46 -30.30 -4.35
CA GLN A 350 -2.13 -30.42 -5.77
C GLN A 350 -1.65 -31.83 -6.13
N GLN A 351 -0.83 -32.46 -5.27
CA GLN A 351 -0.38 -33.82 -5.46
C GLN A 351 -1.56 -34.81 -5.48
N LEU A 352 -2.51 -34.66 -4.55
CA LEU A 352 -3.71 -35.51 -4.50
C LEU A 352 -4.58 -35.35 -5.76
N ARG A 353 -4.73 -34.12 -6.27
CA ARG A 353 -5.46 -33.88 -7.54
C ARG A 353 -4.79 -34.58 -8.70
N PHE A 354 -3.47 -34.45 -8.83
CA PHE A 354 -2.70 -35.11 -9.88
C PHE A 354 -2.84 -36.64 -9.81
N GLU A 355 -2.74 -37.23 -8.62
CA GLU A 355 -2.93 -38.66 -8.42
C GLU A 355 -4.36 -39.10 -8.79
N GLY A 356 -5.37 -38.31 -8.46
CA GLY A 356 -6.77 -38.56 -8.85
C GLY A 356 -6.97 -38.54 -10.37
N GLU A 357 -6.42 -37.55 -11.07
CA GLU A 357 -6.47 -37.44 -12.53
C GLU A 357 -5.75 -38.62 -13.20
N GLU A 358 -4.61 -39.04 -12.65
CA GLU A 358 -3.85 -40.17 -13.17
C GLU A 358 -4.56 -41.51 -12.94
N ILE A 359 -5.23 -41.69 -11.79
CA ILE A 359 -6.10 -42.85 -11.54
C ILE A 359 -7.24 -42.88 -12.56
N GLU A 360 -7.95 -41.77 -12.78
CA GLU A 360 -9.04 -41.71 -13.76
C GLU A 360 -8.54 -42.05 -15.18
N ARG A 361 -7.37 -41.53 -15.57
CA ARG A 361 -6.73 -41.86 -16.84
C ARG A 361 -6.46 -43.36 -16.98
N LEU A 362 -5.91 -43.98 -15.93
CA LEU A 362 -5.61 -45.41 -15.90
C LEU A 362 -6.88 -46.26 -15.91
N GLU A 363 -7.94 -45.86 -15.21
CA GLU A 363 -9.23 -46.54 -15.22
C GLU A 363 -9.90 -46.51 -16.59
N ASN A 364 -9.85 -45.37 -17.29
CA ASN A 364 -10.36 -45.24 -18.64
C ASN A 364 -9.58 -46.13 -19.63
N LEU A 365 -8.25 -46.11 -19.53
CA LEU A 365 -7.40 -46.98 -20.34
C LEU A 365 -7.65 -48.48 -20.05
N LEU A 366 -7.87 -48.84 -18.79
CA LEU A 366 -8.25 -50.21 -18.41
C LEU A 366 -9.61 -50.61 -18.98
N LYS A 367 -10.59 -49.69 -19.02
CA LYS A 367 -11.89 -49.90 -19.66
C LYS A 367 -11.75 -50.22 -21.16
N ASP A 368 -10.88 -49.48 -21.86
CA ASP A 368 -10.61 -49.73 -23.28
C ASP A 368 -9.93 -51.09 -23.51
N PHE A 369 -8.97 -51.45 -22.66
CA PHE A 369 -8.35 -52.78 -22.70
C PHE A 369 -9.36 -53.90 -22.43
N ARG A 370 -10.27 -53.72 -21.45
CA ARG A 370 -11.35 -54.67 -21.17
C ARG A 370 -12.30 -54.81 -22.37
N ALA A 371 -12.69 -53.70 -23.01
CA ALA A 371 -13.52 -53.72 -24.20
C ALA A 371 -12.82 -54.39 -25.41
N GLY A 372 -11.52 -54.14 -25.59
CA GLY A 372 -10.69 -54.81 -26.60
C GLY A 372 -10.60 -56.32 -26.37
N ARG A 373 -10.35 -56.74 -25.13
CA ARG A 373 -10.36 -58.15 -24.74
C ARG A 373 -11.71 -58.80 -25.02
N ASN A 374 -12.82 -58.17 -24.63
CA ASN A 374 -14.15 -58.74 -24.84
C ASN A 374 -14.48 -58.90 -26.34
N ARG A 375 -14.06 -57.96 -27.20
CA ARG A 375 -14.15 -58.12 -28.66
C ARG A 375 -13.36 -59.31 -29.18
N THR A 376 -12.16 -59.55 -28.65
CA THR A 376 -11.35 -60.73 -29.01
C THR A 376 -12.01 -62.02 -28.54
N VAL A 377 -12.57 -62.05 -27.33
CA VAL A 377 -13.33 -63.21 -26.81
C VAL A 377 -14.54 -63.50 -27.70
N ALA A 378 -15.32 -62.48 -28.07
CA ALA A 378 -16.46 -62.64 -28.98
C ALA A 378 -16.02 -63.19 -30.36
N ARG A 379 -14.90 -62.71 -30.92
CA ARG A 379 -14.34 -63.25 -32.17
C ARG A 379 -13.94 -64.72 -32.05
N ILE A 380 -13.34 -65.14 -30.94
CA ILE A 380 -12.98 -66.55 -30.70
C ILE A 380 -14.24 -67.40 -30.58
N LEU A 381 -15.25 -66.93 -29.85
CA LEU A 381 -16.53 -67.61 -29.70
C LEU A 381 -17.24 -67.83 -31.06
N ALA A 382 -17.16 -66.84 -31.96
CA ALA A 382 -17.73 -66.94 -33.31
C ALA A 382 -17.07 -67.98 -34.23
N TRP A 383 -15.85 -68.46 -33.93
CA TRP A 383 -15.18 -69.47 -34.77
C TRP A 383 -15.86 -70.84 -34.72
N SER A 384 -16.66 -71.12 -33.69
CA SER A 384 -17.32 -72.41 -33.50
C SER A 384 -16.37 -73.62 -33.60
N ASP A 385 -15.11 -73.44 -33.19
CA ASP A 385 -14.04 -74.44 -33.33
C ASP A 385 -13.99 -75.48 -32.18
N GLY A 386 -15.00 -75.47 -31.30
CA GLY A 386 -15.20 -76.46 -30.22
C GLY A 386 -14.47 -76.18 -28.91
N ARG A 387 -13.79 -75.02 -28.76
CA ARG A 387 -13.12 -74.66 -27.48
C ARG A 387 -14.10 -74.46 -26.32
N SER A 388 -13.70 -74.95 -25.15
CA SER A 388 -14.48 -74.82 -23.91
C SER A 388 -14.42 -73.39 -23.34
N ASP A 389 -15.44 -73.00 -22.55
CA ASP A 389 -15.46 -71.69 -21.87
C ASP A 389 -14.24 -71.52 -20.95
N ALA A 390 -13.84 -72.58 -20.25
CA ALA A 390 -12.68 -72.57 -19.36
C ALA A 390 -11.34 -72.36 -20.09
N GLU A 391 -11.23 -72.78 -21.35
CA GLU A 391 -10.03 -72.51 -22.17
C GLU A 391 -9.97 -71.05 -22.62
N ILE A 392 -11.11 -70.50 -23.06
CA ILE A 392 -11.21 -69.10 -23.49
C ILE A 392 -11.06 -68.16 -22.28
N ALA A 393 -11.64 -68.51 -21.13
CA ALA A 393 -11.55 -67.76 -19.89
C ALA A 393 -10.10 -67.67 -19.39
N ARG A 394 -9.34 -68.78 -19.43
CA ARG A 394 -7.90 -68.78 -19.10
C ARG A 394 -7.08 -67.89 -20.01
N LEU A 395 -7.33 -67.91 -21.33
CA LEU A 395 -6.62 -67.03 -22.28
C LEU A 395 -6.93 -65.54 -22.06
N GLY A 396 -8.17 -65.21 -21.71
CA GLY A 396 -8.60 -63.83 -21.43
C GLY A 396 -8.33 -63.35 -20.00
N SER A 397 -7.87 -64.22 -19.09
CA SER A 397 -7.89 -63.96 -17.64
C SER A 397 -9.27 -63.47 -17.19
N LEU A 398 -10.31 -64.24 -17.54
CA LEU A 398 -11.71 -64.04 -17.22
C LEU A 398 -12.22 -65.21 -16.37
N SER A 399 -13.39 -65.07 -15.75
CA SER A 399 -14.09 -66.21 -15.17
C SER A 399 -14.82 -67.01 -16.25
N ASP A 400 -14.94 -68.32 -16.05
CA ASP A 400 -15.69 -69.23 -16.93
C ASP A 400 -17.15 -68.76 -17.09
N GLU A 401 -17.74 -68.26 -16.01
CA GLU A 401 -19.11 -67.70 -16.00
C GLU A 401 -19.24 -66.48 -16.91
N HIS A 402 -18.24 -65.59 -16.95
CA HIS A 402 -18.27 -64.41 -17.81
C HIS A 402 -18.24 -64.79 -19.30
N VAL A 403 -17.46 -65.81 -19.67
CA VAL A 403 -17.42 -66.31 -21.05
C VAL A 403 -18.72 -67.03 -21.41
N SER A 404 -19.27 -67.83 -20.49
CA SER A 404 -20.57 -68.49 -20.67
C SER A 404 -21.70 -67.48 -20.89
N GLN A 405 -21.70 -66.34 -20.18
CA GLN A 405 -22.68 -65.27 -20.38
C GLN A 405 -22.55 -64.63 -21.77
N TRP A 406 -21.32 -64.36 -22.23
CA TRP A 406 -21.08 -63.84 -23.59
C TRP A 406 -21.55 -64.82 -24.67
N ARG A 407 -21.29 -66.13 -24.47
CA ARG A 407 -21.74 -67.19 -25.39
C ARG A 407 -23.26 -67.27 -25.48
N ALA A 408 -23.95 -67.19 -24.33
CA ALA A 408 -25.41 -67.12 -24.31
C ALA A 408 -25.94 -65.89 -25.06
N HIS A 409 -25.36 -64.71 -24.81
CA HIS A 409 -25.77 -63.47 -25.45
C HIS A 409 -25.60 -63.48 -26.98
N LEU A 410 -24.47 -64.01 -27.48
CA LEU A 410 -24.21 -64.12 -28.92
C LEU A 410 -25.14 -65.12 -29.61
N ASN A 411 -25.48 -66.24 -28.94
CA ASN A 411 -26.43 -67.21 -29.47
C ASN A 411 -27.86 -66.66 -29.49
N ASP A 412 -28.24 -65.85 -28.49
CA ASP A 412 -29.55 -65.18 -28.46
C ASP A 412 -29.68 -64.14 -29.60
N GLU A 413 -28.60 -63.42 -29.94
CA GLU A 413 -28.58 -62.48 -31.08
C GLU A 413 -28.68 -63.18 -32.45
N GLU A 414 -28.12 -64.38 -32.63
CA GLU A 414 -28.29 -65.17 -33.87
C GLU A 414 -29.71 -65.70 -34.07
N THR A 415 -30.47 -65.95 -32.99
CA THR A 415 -31.87 -66.39 -33.07
C THR A 415 -32.89 -65.28 -33.40
N GLY A 416 -32.47 -64.02 -33.42
CA GLY A 416 -33.30 -62.86 -33.75
C GLY A 416 -33.34 -62.51 -35.26
N THR A 417 -33.75 -63.43 -36.12
CA THR A 417 -34.00 -63.12 -37.55
C THR A 417 -35.38 -62.45 -37.72
N PRO A 418 -35.55 -61.33 -38.45
CA PRO A 418 -36.88 -60.76 -38.71
C PRO A 418 -37.67 -61.66 -39.67
N PRO A 419 -39.02 -61.78 -39.56
CA PRO A 419 -39.81 -62.43 -40.59
C PRO A 419 -39.73 -61.58 -41.86
N GLY A 420 -39.24 -62.18 -42.95
CA GLY A 420 -39.20 -61.54 -44.26
C GLY A 420 -40.59 -61.24 -44.83
N PRO A 421 -40.70 -60.35 -45.83
CA PRO A 421 -41.93 -60.23 -46.62
C PRO A 421 -42.20 -61.49 -47.47
#